data_AF-A0A2X5PLV7-F1
#
_entry.id   AF-A0A2X5PLV7-F1
#
_cell.length_a   1.000
_cell.length_b   1.000
_cell.length_c   1.000
_cell.angle_alpha   90.00
_cell.angle_beta   90.00
_cell.angle_gamma   90.00
#
_symmetry.space_group_name_H-M   'P 1'
#
loop_
_entity.id
_entity.type
_entity.pdbx_description
1 polymer ?
#
loop_
_entity_poly.entity_id
_entity_poly.type
_entity_poly.pdbx_seq_one_letter_code
_entity_poly.pdbx_strand_id
1 'polypeptide(L)'
;MLERKLHKNSKAMAELSERIAKLDRQLQFYELESETITAAIAGIYVDVISPVGPRIQVTGSSAILQNSLVQSKIRAALLTGIRAAVLWQQVGGGRLHLMFSRSRIVDEAKLILSRLSPGV
;
A
#
# COMPACT_ATOMS: atom_id res chain seq x y z
N MET A 1 9.18 -8.47 3.20
CA MET A 1 8.93 -9.93 3.24
C MET A 1 7.71 -10.33 2.43
N LEU A 2 6.59 -9.61 2.53
CA LEU A 2 5.38 -9.89 1.74
C LEU A 2 5.52 -9.44 0.27
N GLU A 3 6.15 -8.29 0.02
CA GLU A 3 6.40 -7.77 -1.33
C GLU A 3 7.28 -8.72 -2.16
N ARG A 4 8.30 -9.32 -1.53
CA ARG A 4 9.20 -10.27 -2.18
C ARG A 4 8.51 -11.60 -2.47
N LYS A 5 7.54 -12.00 -1.64
CA LYS A 5 6.69 -13.17 -1.91
C LYS A 5 5.73 -12.88 -3.05
N LEU A 6 5.14 -11.69 -3.08
CA LEU A 6 4.30 -11.21 -4.17
C LEU A 6 5.07 -11.16 -5.50
N HIS A 7 6.26 -10.57 -5.52
CA HIS A 7 7.12 -10.49 -6.71
C HIS A 7 7.52 -11.88 -7.24
N LYS A 8 7.67 -12.87 -6.36
CA LYS A 8 7.95 -14.26 -6.78
C LYS A 8 6.71 -15.00 -7.31
N ASN A 9 5.51 -14.47 -7.07
CA ASN A 9 4.25 -15.04 -7.52
C ASN A 9 3.73 -14.26 -8.74
N SER A 10 4.19 -14.65 -9.93
CA SER A 10 3.82 -14.00 -11.20
C SER A 10 2.31 -13.97 -11.42
N LYS A 11 1.58 -15.00 -11.02
CA LYS A 11 0.10 -15.04 -11.10
C LYS A 11 -0.55 -13.98 -10.23
N ALA A 12 -0.16 -13.88 -8.95
CA ALA A 12 -0.68 -12.84 -8.06
C ALA A 12 -0.31 -11.43 -8.55
N MET A 13 0.86 -11.27 -9.17
CA MET A 13 1.26 -9.98 -9.73
C MET A 13 0.47 -9.58 -10.98
N ALA A 14 0.19 -10.54 -11.86
CA ALA A 14 -0.66 -10.32 -13.02
C ALA A 14 -2.09 -9.95 -12.58
N GLU A 15 -2.67 -10.72 -11.65
CA GLU A 15 -4.00 -10.44 -11.09
C GLU A 15 -4.04 -9.06 -10.42
N LEU A 16 -3.03 -8.69 -9.62
CA LEU A 16 -2.97 -7.38 -8.99
C LEU A 16 -3.00 -6.25 -10.03
N SER A 17 -2.20 -6.40 -11.09
CA SER A 17 -2.08 -5.40 -12.15
C SER A 17 -3.40 -5.26 -12.91
N GLU A 18 -4.04 -6.39 -13.24
CA GLU A 18 -5.34 -6.39 -13.89
C GLU A 18 -6.40 -5.71 -13.01
N ARG A 19 -6.49 -6.08 -11.73
CA ARG A 19 -7.48 -5.53 -10.79
C ARG A 19 -7.30 -4.03 -10.58
N ILE A 20 -6.06 -3.54 -10.51
CA ILE A 20 -5.77 -2.10 -10.42
C ILE A 20 -6.21 -1.39 -11.72
N ALA A 21 -5.92 -1.93 -12.90
CA ALA A 21 -6.36 -1.34 -14.16
C ALA A 21 -7.91 -1.30 -14.30
N LYS A 22 -8.63 -2.21 -13.63
CA LYS A 22 -10.10 -2.15 -13.56
C LYS A 22 -10.60 -1.00 -12.68
N LEU A 23 -9.85 -0.57 -11.65
CA LEU A 23 -10.22 0.56 -10.80
C LEU A 23 -10.27 1.88 -11.59
N ASP A 24 -9.39 2.07 -12.58
CA ASP A 24 -9.38 3.28 -13.40
C ASP A 24 -10.72 3.52 -14.09
N ARG A 25 -11.43 2.45 -14.48
CA ARG A 25 -12.79 2.56 -15.03
C ARG A 25 -13.82 2.94 -13.98
N GLN A 26 -13.67 2.46 -12.75
CA GLN A 26 -14.58 2.83 -11.66
C GLN A 26 -14.39 4.29 -11.23
N LEU A 27 -13.16 4.80 -11.30
CA LEU A 27 -12.85 6.21 -11.03
C LEU A 27 -13.48 7.20 -12.04
N GLN A 28 -13.99 6.71 -13.18
CA GLN A 28 -14.79 7.54 -14.10
C GLN A 28 -16.18 7.86 -13.55
N PHE A 29 -16.68 7.07 -12.60
CA PHE A 29 -18.03 7.17 -12.05
C PHE A 29 -18.06 7.52 -10.56
N TYR A 30 -16.98 7.25 -9.83
CA TYR A 30 -16.87 7.44 -8.39
C TYR A 30 -15.60 8.21 -8.04
N GLU A 31 -15.69 9.05 -7.00
CA GLU A 31 -14.52 9.69 -6.44
C GLU A 31 -13.58 8.69 -5.78
N LEU A 32 -12.29 9.01 -5.75
CA LEU A 32 -11.24 8.16 -5.17
C LEU A 32 -11.51 7.82 -3.70
N GLU A 33 -12.04 8.77 -2.93
CA GLU A 33 -12.32 8.61 -1.50
C GLU A 33 -13.69 8.02 -1.20
N SER A 34 -14.47 7.69 -2.24
CA SER A 34 -15.77 7.04 -2.07
C SER A 34 -15.64 5.69 -1.35
N GLU A 35 -16.67 5.32 -0.62
CA GLU A 35 -16.73 4.01 0.05
C GLU A 35 -16.66 2.86 -0.97
N THR A 36 -17.22 3.07 -2.17
CA THR A 36 -17.18 2.10 -3.28
C THR A 36 -15.75 1.82 -3.74
N ILE A 37 -14.96 2.87 -4.02
CA ILE A 37 -13.56 2.70 -4.43
C ILE A 37 -12.74 2.13 -3.29
N THR A 38 -12.95 2.61 -2.06
CA THR A 38 -12.27 2.09 -0.87
C THR A 38 -12.54 0.58 -0.68
N ALA A 39 -13.79 0.14 -0.83
CA ALA A 39 -14.16 -1.26 -0.74
C ALA A 39 -13.57 -2.09 -1.88
N ALA A 40 -13.51 -1.55 -3.10
CA ALA A 40 -12.88 -2.22 -4.23
C ALA A 40 -11.38 -2.44 -3.99
N ILE A 41 -10.65 -1.41 -3.56
CA ILE A 41 -9.22 -1.50 -3.19
C ILE A 41 -9.03 -2.50 -2.03
N ALA A 42 -9.89 -2.47 -1.02
CA ALA A 42 -9.87 -3.43 0.08
C ALA A 42 -10.08 -4.87 -0.38
N GLY A 43 -10.98 -5.10 -1.34
CA GLY A 43 -11.21 -6.41 -1.95
C GLY A 43 -9.98 -6.93 -2.67
N ILE A 44 -9.26 -6.08 -3.41
CA ILE A 44 -7.99 -6.46 -4.07
C ILE A 44 -6.96 -6.92 -3.03
N TYR A 45 -6.85 -6.23 -1.89
CA TYR A 45 -5.96 -6.68 -0.81
C TYR A 45 -6.35 -8.08 -0.29
N VAL A 46 -7.64 -8.32 -0.06
CA VAL A 46 -8.11 -9.60 0.48
C VAL A 46 -7.88 -10.74 -0.51
N ASP A 47 -8.16 -10.52 -1.78
CA ASP A 47 -8.13 -11.56 -2.80
C ASP A 47 -6.69 -11.88 -3.25
N VAL A 48 -5.86 -10.85 -3.39
CA VAL A 48 -4.55 -10.98 -4.07
C VAL A 48 -3.39 -10.97 -3.10
N ILE A 49 -3.44 -10.14 -2.05
CA ILE A 49 -2.31 -9.93 -1.16
C ILE A 49 -2.38 -10.84 0.08
N SER A 50 -3.52 -10.84 0.76
CA SER A 50 -3.74 -11.58 2.01
C SER A 50 -3.33 -13.06 1.93
N PRO A 51 -3.55 -13.79 0.81
CA PRO A 51 -3.16 -15.20 0.70
C PRO A 51 -1.65 -15.43 0.49
N VAL A 52 -0.89 -14.41 0.07
CA VAL A 52 0.52 -14.55 -0.30
C VAL A 52 1.44 -14.69 0.92
N GLY A 53 0.94 -14.40 2.13
CA GLY A 53 1.73 -14.52 3.35
C GLY A 53 0.91 -14.44 4.63
N PRO A 54 1.61 -14.40 5.80
CA PRO A 54 0.93 -14.27 7.08
C PRO A 54 0.16 -12.95 7.15
N ARG A 55 -1.01 -12.98 7.78
CA ARG A 55 -1.86 -11.80 7.94
C ARG A 55 -1.16 -10.74 8.79
N ILE A 56 -1.21 -9.50 8.32
CA ILE A 56 -0.78 -8.33 9.09
C ILE A 56 -1.75 -8.16 10.25
N GLN A 57 -1.22 -8.21 11.48
CA GLN A 57 -2.01 -7.97 12.68
C GLN A 57 -2.21 -6.47 12.87
N VAL A 58 -3.47 -6.06 12.91
CA VAL A 58 -3.86 -4.67 13.19
C VAL A 58 -4.52 -4.66 14.55
N THR A 59 -3.94 -3.91 15.48
CA THR A 59 -4.39 -3.81 16.88
C THR A 59 -4.93 -2.41 17.17
N GLY A 60 -5.89 -2.32 18.09
CA GLY A 60 -6.57 -1.08 18.44
C GLY A 60 -7.88 -1.34 19.17
N SER A 61 -8.75 -0.33 19.23
CA SER A 61 -10.08 -0.46 19.83
C SER A 61 -10.93 -1.48 19.07
N SER A 62 -11.36 -2.54 19.74
CA SER A 62 -12.20 -3.59 19.15
C SER A 62 -13.51 -3.03 18.58
N ALA A 63 -14.15 -2.10 19.29
CA ALA A 63 -15.39 -1.46 18.83
C ALA A 63 -15.21 -0.73 17.49
N ILE A 64 -14.04 -0.09 17.28
CA ILE A 64 -13.72 0.61 16.03
C ILE A 64 -13.38 -0.40 14.92
N LEU A 65 -12.62 -1.44 15.24
CA LEU A 65 -12.18 -2.45 14.27
C LEU A 65 -13.31 -3.38 13.80
N GLN A 66 -14.41 -3.46 14.53
CA GLN A 66 -15.63 -4.16 14.11
C GLN A 66 -16.35 -3.43 12.96
N ASN A 67 -16.12 -2.13 12.78
CA ASN A 67 -16.75 -1.35 11.71
C ASN A 67 -16.20 -1.76 10.33
N SER A 68 -17.10 -2.19 9.42
CA SER A 68 -16.77 -2.66 8.08
C SER A 68 -16.11 -1.60 7.19
N LEU A 69 -16.51 -0.33 7.32
CA LEU A 69 -15.91 0.79 6.60
C LEU A 69 -14.47 1.01 7.07
N VAL A 70 -14.24 0.95 8.37
CA VAL A 70 -12.89 1.06 8.95
C VAL A 70 -12.00 -0.10 8.48
N GLN A 71 -12.51 -1.33 8.47
CA GLN A 71 -11.76 -2.47 7.94
C GLN A 71 -11.40 -2.30 6.47
N SER A 72 -12.32 -1.74 5.66
CA SER A 72 -12.06 -1.47 4.25
C SER A 72 -10.97 -0.41 4.08
N LYS A 73 -11.02 0.68 4.85
CA LYS A 73 -9.96 1.72 4.87
C LYS A 73 -8.60 1.14 5.28
N ILE A 74 -8.56 0.29 6.30
CA ILE A 74 -7.33 -0.40 6.74
C ILE A 74 -6.74 -1.23 5.59
N ARG A 75 -7.55 -2.08 4.95
CA ARG A 75 -7.10 -2.95 3.86
C ARG A 75 -6.64 -2.15 2.64
N ALA A 76 -7.36 -1.06 2.31
CA ALA A 76 -6.98 -0.15 1.24
C ALA A 76 -5.63 0.54 1.51
N ALA A 77 -5.41 1.00 2.75
CA ALA A 77 -4.14 1.58 3.17
C ALA A 77 -2.99 0.55 3.12
N LEU A 78 -3.23 -0.69 3.56
CA LEU A 78 -2.25 -1.77 3.47
C LEU A 78 -1.86 -2.07 2.02
N LEU A 79 -2.83 -2.10 1.09
CA LEU A 79 -2.54 -2.28 -0.34
C LEU A 79 -1.65 -1.16 -0.88
N THR A 80 -1.96 0.09 -0.51
CA THR A 80 -1.18 1.27 -0.91
C THR A 80 0.25 1.18 -0.39
N GLY A 81 0.45 0.75 0.86
CA GLY A 81 1.77 0.52 1.44
C GLY A 81 2.56 -0.57 0.70
N ILE A 82 1.90 -1.64 0.26
CA ILE A 82 2.54 -2.68 -0.56
C ILE A 82 2.91 -2.14 -1.94
N ARG A 83 2.06 -1.34 -2.58
CA ARG A 83 2.37 -0.69 -3.86
C ARG A 83 3.60 0.20 -3.75
N ALA A 84 3.72 0.96 -2.66
CA ALA A 84 4.90 1.76 -2.35
C ALA A 84 6.15 0.89 -2.11
N ALA A 85 6.02 -0.24 -1.42
CA ALA A 85 7.13 -1.19 -1.23
C ALA A 85 7.59 -1.83 -2.55
N VAL A 86 6.66 -2.14 -3.46
CA VAL A 86 6.98 -2.61 -4.82
C VAL A 86 7.71 -1.51 -5.60
N LEU A 87 7.21 -0.27 -5.55
CA LEU A 87 7.87 0.86 -6.21
C LEU A 87 9.30 1.07 -5.68
N TRP A 88 9.49 0.98 -4.37
CA TRP A 88 10.80 1.09 -3.74
C TRP A 88 11.79 0.08 -4.33
N GLN A 89 11.38 -1.17 -4.57
CA GLN A 89 12.24 -2.16 -5.23
C GLN A 89 12.49 -1.85 -6.70
N GLN A 90 11.46 -1.39 -7.43
CA GLN A 90 11.57 -1.02 -8.85
C GLN A 90 12.58 0.11 -9.07
N VAL A 91 12.72 1.03 -8.12
CA VAL A 91 13.70 2.14 -8.18
C VAL A 91 15.05 1.80 -7.53
N GLY A 92 15.33 0.51 -7.28
CA GLY A 92 16.63 0.03 -6.74
C GLY A 92 16.73 0.00 -5.21
N GLY A 93 15.63 0.24 -4.50
CA GLY A 93 15.53 0.08 -3.07
C GLY A 93 15.60 -1.38 -2.63
N GLY A 94 16.17 -1.62 -1.45
CA GLY A 94 16.31 -2.95 -0.88
C GLY A 94 16.75 -2.90 0.58
N ARG A 95 16.70 -4.03 1.27
CA ARG A 95 17.03 -4.09 2.71
C ARG A 95 18.45 -3.59 3.00
N LEU A 96 19.44 -4.00 2.20
CA LEU A 96 20.81 -3.51 2.32
C LEU A 96 20.91 -2.02 1.99
N HIS A 97 20.22 -1.57 0.94
CA HIS A 97 20.17 -0.14 0.58
C HIS A 97 19.65 0.71 1.75
N LEU A 98 18.58 0.28 2.43
CA LEU A 98 18.04 0.98 3.61
C LEU A 98 19.03 1.01 4.78
N MET A 99 19.74 -0.10 5.04
CA MET A 99 20.71 -0.16 6.14
C MET A 99 21.92 0.75 5.88
N PHE A 100 22.47 0.76 4.66
CA PHE A 100 23.65 1.54 4.33
C PHE A 100 23.35 3.00 3.95
N SER A 101 22.15 3.31 3.46
CA SER A 101 21.75 4.66 3.04
C SER A 101 20.83 5.36 4.05
N ARG A 102 20.74 4.86 5.29
CA ARG A 102 19.78 5.37 6.29
C ARG A 102 19.89 6.87 6.52
N SER A 103 21.10 7.40 6.69
CA SER A 103 21.30 8.85 6.89
C SER A 103 20.80 9.62 5.68
N ARG A 104 21.26 9.26 4.48
CA ARG A 104 20.87 9.90 3.22
C ARG A 104 19.35 9.95 3.04
N ILE A 105 18.65 8.85 3.32
CA ILE A 105 17.18 8.78 3.21
C ILE A 105 16.51 9.74 4.20
N VAL A 106 17.00 9.81 5.44
CA VAL A 106 16.47 10.73 6.47
C VAL A 106 16.75 12.18 6.11
N ASP A 107 17.95 12.48 5.63
CA ASP A 107 18.36 13.83 5.25
C ASP A 107 17.55 14.35 4.07
N GLU A 108 17.34 13.51 3.04
CA GLU A 108 16.47 13.85 1.90
C GLU A 108 15.02 14.04 2.33
N ALA A 109 14.49 13.19 3.23
CA ALA A 109 13.13 13.35 3.75
C ALA A 109 12.95 14.68 4.51
N LYS A 110 13.95 15.09 5.31
CA LYS A 110 13.95 16.40 5.99
C LYS A 110 14.01 17.56 4.99
N LEU A 111 14.83 17.43 3.95
CA LEU A 111 14.94 18.43 2.89
C LEU A 111 13.63 18.59 2.10
N ILE A 112 12.94 17.48 1.79
CA ILE A 112 11.62 17.52 1.17
C ILE A 112 10.62 18.20 2.11
N LEU A 113 10.63 17.86 3.40
CA LEU A 113 9.73 18.47 4.38
C LEU A 113 9.97 19.99 4.52
N SER A 114 11.21 20.45 4.55
CA SER A 114 11.52 21.88 4.64
C SER A 114 11.12 22.66 3.38
N ARG A 115 11.15 22.03 2.20
CA ARG A 115 10.64 22.62 0.96
C ARG A 115 9.12 22.73 0.93
N LEU A 116 8.41 21.78 1.54
CA LEU A 116 6.95 21.78 1.63
C LEU A 116 6.42 22.75 2.70
N SER A 117 7.22 23.02 3.73
CA SER A 117 6.91 23.95 4.81
C SER A 117 7.89 25.13 4.84
N PRO A 118 7.89 26.04 3.85
CA PRO A 118 8.75 27.22 3.88
C PRO A 118 8.22 28.21 4.93
N GLY A 119 8.61 28.05 6.20
CA GLY A 119 8.33 29.04 7.25
C GLY A 119 7.84 28.55 8.61
N VAL A 120 8.19 27.33 9.04
CA VAL A 120 8.15 26.93 10.46
C VAL A 120 9.56 26.59 10.94
#